data_AF-A0A553C5W2-F1
#
_entry.id   AF-A0A553C5W2-F1
#
_cell.length_a   1.000
_cell.length_b   1.000
_cell.length_c   1.000
_cell.angle_alpha   90.00
_cell.angle_beta   90.00
_cell.angle_gamma   90.00
#
_symmetry.space_group_name_H-M   'P 1'
#
loop_
_entity.id
_entity.type
_entity.pdbx_description
1 polymer ?
#
loop_
_entity_poly.entity_id
_entity_poly.type
_entity_poly.pdbx_seq_one_letter_code
_entity_poly.pdbx_strand_id
1 'polypeptide(L)'
;MKNTLLHFLYSFCIILLLVNAIVTHHDNNVLESRINTLNKNGIDFNSEKTFKEDYYIKQQSSDTTLLLVVFPIIVGFVALFTFANVVQKFRTTKTEIENDIKEKEAKWDKQHKRLSKLELDLYFQIANNYSDKAKKHEEENNLKSYISISMCALEKYAQVIKVCDNIIYKQRVLNLLNSSVDYDYTLLKDTENIFEISDLDYSVYKIRVAAISEALDSERLQMFNTILSKIKII
;
A
#
# COMPACT_ATOMS: atom_id res chain seq x y z
N MET A 1 -4.70 -9.50 -27.13
CA MET A 1 -6.01 -10.01 -27.62
C MET A 1 -5.95 -10.67 -28.99
N LYS A 2 -5.28 -10.12 -30.03
CA LYS A 2 -5.26 -10.71 -31.39
C LYS A 2 -4.71 -12.16 -31.45
N ASN A 3 -3.62 -12.48 -30.74
CA ASN A 3 -3.06 -13.84 -30.77
C ASN A 3 -3.93 -14.87 -30.03
N THR A 4 -4.62 -14.47 -28.97
CA THR A 4 -5.48 -15.37 -28.17
C THR A 4 -6.68 -15.87 -28.96
N LEU A 5 -7.30 -14.97 -29.75
CA LEU A 5 -8.42 -15.32 -30.64
C LEU A 5 -7.97 -16.28 -31.76
N LEU A 6 -6.77 -16.04 -32.31
CA LEU A 6 -6.19 -16.87 -33.36
C LEU A 6 -5.88 -18.29 -32.84
N HIS A 7 -5.29 -18.41 -31.66
CA HIS A 7 -5.05 -19.71 -31.03
C HIS A 7 -6.35 -20.45 -30.68
N PHE A 8 -7.39 -19.74 -30.24
CA PHE A 8 -8.71 -20.33 -30.01
C PHE A 8 -9.30 -20.91 -31.30
N LEU A 9 -9.25 -20.16 -32.40
CA LEU A 9 -9.69 -20.62 -33.72
C LEU A 9 -8.91 -21.87 -34.17
N TYR A 10 -7.59 -21.88 -34.03
CA TYR A 10 -6.78 -23.04 -34.39
C TYR A 10 -7.09 -24.27 -33.52
N SER A 11 -7.19 -24.11 -32.20
CA SER A 11 -7.53 -25.21 -31.29
C SER A 11 -8.95 -25.73 -31.55
N PHE A 12 -9.89 -24.86 -31.87
CA PHE A 12 -11.25 -25.24 -32.25
C PHE A 12 -11.27 -26.04 -33.58
N CYS A 13 -10.52 -25.60 -34.60
CA CYS A 13 -10.38 -26.33 -35.85
C CYS A 13 -9.74 -27.71 -35.64
N ILE A 14 -8.70 -27.82 -34.81
CA ILE A 14 -8.05 -29.10 -34.50
C ILE A 14 -9.03 -30.04 -33.80
N ILE A 15 -9.82 -29.55 -32.84
CA ILE A 15 -10.81 -30.39 -32.14
C ILE A 15 -11.95 -30.79 -33.07
N LEU A 16 -12.43 -29.90 -33.93
CA LEU A 16 -13.42 -30.23 -34.95
C LEU A 16 -12.91 -31.32 -35.89
N LEU A 17 -11.65 -31.23 -36.34
CA LEU A 17 -11.02 -32.27 -37.16
C LEU A 17 -10.94 -33.60 -36.41
N LEU A 18 -10.60 -33.57 -35.12
CA LEU A 18 -10.46 -34.76 -34.28
C LEU A 18 -11.81 -35.41 -33.99
N VAL A 19 -12.85 -34.62 -33.69
CA VAL A 19 -14.24 -35.07 -33.55
C VAL A 19 -14.74 -35.64 -34.88
N ASN A 20 -14.52 -34.96 -36.01
CA ASN A 20 -14.89 -35.48 -37.32
C ASN A 20 -14.17 -36.78 -37.66
N ALA A 21 -12.89 -36.94 -37.29
CA ALA A 21 -12.17 -38.19 -37.49
C ALA A 21 -12.76 -39.33 -36.66
N ILE A 22 -13.15 -39.06 -35.40
CA ILE A 22 -13.82 -40.04 -34.53
C ILE A 22 -15.20 -40.40 -35.10
N VAL A 23 -16.00 -39.43 -35.53
CA VAL A 23 -17.32 -39.65 -36.14
C VAL A 23 -17.20 -40.43 -37.45
N THR A 24 -16.28 -40.06 -38.32
CA THR A 24 -16.06 -40.75 -39.60
C THR A 24 -15.58 -42.19 -39.37
N HIS A 25 -14.70 -42.41 -38.38
CA HIS A 25 -14.27 -43.75 -38.00
C HIS A 25 -15.42 -44.58 -37.43
N HIS A 26 -16.27 -43.97 -36.60
CA HIS A 26 -17.50 -44.57 -36.08
C HIS A 26 -18.45 -44.98 -37.21
N ASP A 27 -18.75 -44.07 -38.13
CA ASP A 27 -19.65 -44.32 -39.26
C ASP A 27 -19.12 -45.41 -40.17
N ASN A 28 -17.80 -45.44 -40.43
CA ASN A 28 -17.16 -46.50 -41.18
C ASN A 28 -17.27 -47.86 -40.47
N ASN A 29 -17.07 -47.93 -39.16
CA ASN A 29 -17.23 -49.17 -38.40
C ASN A 29 -18.69 -49.65 -38.39
N VAL A 30 -19.66 -48.74 -38.28
CA VAL A 30 -21.10 -49.05 -38.40
C VAL A 30 -21.42 -49.57 -39.80
N LEU A 31 -20.86 -48.95 -40.85
CA LEU A 31 -21.09 -49.34 -42.24
C LEU A 31 -20.44 -50.70 -42.58
N GLU A 32 -19.23 -50.95 -42.08
CA GLU A 32 -18.56 -52.24 -42.18
C GLU A 32 -19.33 -53.32 -41.42
N SER A 33 -19.85 -53.00 -40.22
CA SER A 33 -20.76 -53.88 -39.49
C SER A 33 -22.03 -54.17 -40.30
N ARG A 34 -22.63 -53.17 -40.96
CA ARG A 34 -23.80 -53.37 -41.85
C ARG A 34 -23.49 -54.32 -43.01
N ILE A 35 -22.35 -54.11 -43.70
CA ILE A 35 -21.93 -54.93 -44.84
C ILE A 35 -21.62 -56.37 -44.41
N ASN A 36 -20.84 -56.55 -43.34
CA ASN A 36 -20.47 -57.87 -42.83
C ASN A 36 -21.68 -58.66 -42.32
N THR A 37 -22.72 -57.97 -41.84
CA THR A 37 -23.95 -58.63 -41.38
C THR A 37 -24.88 -58.98 -42.56
N LEU A 38 -24.97 -58.13 -43.59
CA LEU A 38 -25.69 -58.44 -44.84
C LEU A 38 -25.08 -59.67 -45.56
N ASN A 39 -23.75 -59.78 -45.59
CA ASN A 39 -23.06 -60.89 -46.23
C ASN A 39 -23.22 -62.24 -45.49
N LYS A 40 -23.53 -62.24 -44.19
CA LYS A 40 -23.65 -63.48 -43.38
C LYS A 40 -25.06 -64.10 -43.37
N ASN A 41 -26.11 -63.31 -43.57
CA ASN A 41 -27.50 -63.73 -43.27
C ASN A 41 -28.41 -63.92 -44.51
N GLY A 42 -27.85 -64.09 -45.71
CA GLY A 42 -28.63 -64.22 -46.94
C GLY A 42 -29.56 -65.44 -47.06
N ILE A 43 -29.72 -66.30 -46.04
CA ILE A 43 -30.36 -67.62 -46.18
C ILE A 43 -31.45 -67.98 -45.13
N ASP A 44 -31.70 -67.23 -44.03
CA ASP A 44 -32.68 -67.70 -43.02
C ASP A 44 -33.57 -66.61 -42.39
N PHE A 45 -34.88 -66.66 -42.63
CA PHE A 45 -35.86 -65.59 -42.28
C PHE A 45 -36.30 -65.57 -40.80
N ASN A 46 -36.05 -66.62 -40.01
CA ASN A 46 -36.28 -66.58 -38.55
C ASN A 46 -35.19 -65.78 -37.81
N SER A 47 -34.12 -65.37 -38.51
CA SER A 47 -33.03 -64.56 -37.97
C SER A 47 -33.32 -63.06 -37.96
N GLU A 48 -34.36 -62.57 -38.66
CA GLU A 48 -34.57 -61.14 -38.91
C GLU A 48 -34.94 -60.32 -37.65
N LYS A 49 -35.65 -60.92 -36.69
CA LYS A 49 -36.05 -60.25 -35.43
C LYS A 49 -34.88 -60.11 -34.47
N THR A 50 -34.16 -61.20 -34.22
CA THR A 50 -32.93 -61.22 -33.42
C THR A 50 -31.84 -60.36 -34.08
N PHE A 51 -31.81 -60.30 -35.42
CA PHE A 51 -30.94 -59.42 -36.21
C PHE A 51 -31.22 -57.93 -35.97
N LYS A 52 -32.48 -57.50 -35.96
CA LYS A 52 -32.84 -56.11 -35.67
C LYS A 52 -32.41 -55.75 -34.25
N GLU A 53 -32.69 -56.62 -33.28
CA GLU A 53 -32.32 -56.40 -31.88
C GLU A 53 -30.79 -56.30 -31.69
N ASP A 54 -30.00 -57.25 -32.21
CA ASP A 54 -28.53 -57.21 -32.11
C ASP A 54 -27.90 -56.01 -32.84
N TYR A 55 -28.49 -55.62 -33.98
CA TYR A 55 -28.10 -54.44 -34.73
C TYR A 55 -28.37 -53.16 -33.93
N TYR A 56 -29.57 -53.02 -33.34
CA TYR A 56 -29.91 -51.88 -32.50
C TYR A 56 -29.04 -51.82 -31.24
N ILE A 57 -28.73 -52.96 -30.61
CA ILE A 57 -27.85 -53.04 -29.44
C ILE A 57 -26.42 -52.58 -29.79
N LYS A 58 -25.87 -53.05 -30.92
CA LYS A 58 -24.53 -52.63 -31.37
C LYS A 58 -24.49 -51.15 -31.74
N GLN A 59 -25.51 -50.65 -32.45
CA GLN A 59 -25.60 -49.25 -32.80
C GLN A 59 -25.72 -48.37 -31.54
N GLN A 60 -26.58 -48.74 -30.60
CA GLN A 60 -26.73 -48.00 -29.33
C GLN A 60 -25.46 -48.04 -28.49
N SER A 61 -24.74 -49.16 -28.44
CA SER A 61 -23.44 -49.27 -27.75
C SER A 61 -22.38 -48.36 -28.40
N SER A 62 -22.37 -48.30 -29.74
CA SER A 62 -21.44 -47.48 -30.51
C SER A 62 -21.74 -45.99 -30.35
N ASP A 63 -23.01 -45.59 -30.46
CA ASP A 63 -23.49 -44.22 -30.29
C ASP A 63 -23.25 -43.71 -28.84
N THR A 64 -23.47 -44.58 -27.84
CA THR A 64 -23.18 -44.26 -26.43
C THR A 64 -21.68 -44.05 -26.20
N THR A 65 -20.84 -44.87 -26.83
CA THR A 65 -19.37 -44.73 -26.74
C THR A 65 -18.90 -43.44 -27.41
N LEU A 66 -19.46 -43.09 -28.57
CA LEU A 66 -19.18 -41.84 -29.26
C LEU A 66 -19.55 -40.63 -28.39
N LEU A 67 -20.75 -40.65 -27.78
CA LEU A 67 -21.20 -39.59 -26.88
C LEU A 67 -20.31 -39.47 -25.64
N LEU A 68 -19.92 -40.60 -25.04
CA LEU A 68 -19.03 -40.64 -23.88
C LEU A 68 -17.60 -40.17 -24.18
N VAL A 69 -17.15 -40.20 -25.43
CA VAL A 69 -15.83 -39.70 -25.83
C VAL A 69 -15.88 -38.23 -26.24
N VAL A 70 -16.85 -37.84 -27.08
CA VAL A 70 -16.94 -36.50 -27.65
C VAL A 70 -17.40 -35.47 -26.61
N PHE A 71 -18.37 -35.83 -25.74
CA PHE A 71 -18.92 -34.89 -24.77
C PHE A 71 -17.87 -34.41 -23.75
N PRO A 72 -17.05 -35.28 -23.12
CA PRO A 72 -15.97 -34.83 -22.23
C PRO A 72 -14.90 -33.99 -22.92
N ILE A 73 -14.58 -34.25 -24.19
CA ILE A 73 -13.61 -33.45 -24.96
C ILE A 73 -14.12 -32.00 -25.10
N ILE A 74 -15.39 -31.84 -25.48
CA ILE A 74 -16.00 -30.51 -25.64
C ILE A 74 -16.09 -29.80 -24.28
N VAL A 75 -16.58 -30.49 -23.24
CA VAL A 75 -16.69 -29.91 -21.88
C VAL A 75 -15.32 -29.52 -21.33
N GLY A 76 -14.31 -30.38 -21.48
CA GLY A 76 -12.94 -30.11 -21.05
C GLY A 76 -12.34 -28.90 -21.78
N PHE A 77 -12.59 -28.76 -23.08
CA PHE A 77 -12.17 -27.60 -23.85
C PHE A 77 -12.82 -26.31 -23.33
N VAL A 78 -14.16 -26.29 -23.17
CA VAL A 78 -14.87 -25.12 -22.65
C VAL A 78 -14.40 -24.75 -21.23
N ALA A 79 -14.13 -25.74 -20.38
CA ALA A 79 -13.62 -25.53 -19.03
C ALA A 79 -12.21 -24.92 -19.05
N LEU A 80 -11.29 -25.41 -19.89
CA LEU A 80 -9.94 -24.88 -20.00
C LEU A 80 -9.93 -23.40 -20.42
N PHE A 81 -10.74 -23.02 -21.40
CA PHE A 81 -10.82 -21.63 -21.85
C PHE A 81 -11.48 -20.71 -20.82
N THR A 82 -12.55 -21.18 -20.18
CA THR A 82 -13.20 -20.42 -19.09
C THR A 82 -12.21 -20.19 -17.95
N PHE A 83 -11.48 -21.23 -17.53
CA PHE A 83 -10.49 -21.13 -16.46
C PHE A 83 -9.31 -20.22 -16.85
N ALA A 84 -8.79 -20.34 -18.08
CA ALA A 84 -7.71 -19.48 -18.57
C ALA A 84 -8.12 -17.99 -18.58
N ASN A 85 -9.33 -17.68 -19.03
CA ASN A 85 -9.87 -16.32 -19.03
C ASN A 85 -10.06 -15.78 -17.60
N VAL A 86 -10.54 -16.60 -16.68
CA VAL A 86 -10.69 -16.23 -15.27
C VAL A 86 -9.31 -15.96 -14.63
N VAL A 87 -8.33 -16.84 -14.85
CA VAL A 87 -6.95 -16.64 -14.36
C VAL A 87 -6.35 -15.36 -14.95
N GLN A 88 -6.59 -15.07 -16.23
CA GLN A 88 -6.12 -13.83 -16.85
C GLN A 88 -6.76 -12.60 -16.19
N LYS A 89 -8.08 -12.61 -15.97
CA LYS A 89 -8.77 -11.52 -15.25
C LYS A 89 -8.19 -11.32 -13.85
N PHE A 90 -7.97 -12.39 -13.09
CA PHE A 90 -7.35 -12.30 -11.77
C PHE A 90 -5.95 -11.69 -11.82
N ARG A 91 -5.13 -12.06 -12.80
CA ARG A 91 -3.78 -11.46 -12.98
C ARG A 91 -3.89 -9.98 -13.29
N THR A 92 -4.78 -9.59 -14.20
CA THR A 92 -5.01 -8.18 -14.55
C THR A 92 -5.47 -7.38 -13.33
N THR A 93 -6.49 -7.84 -12.62
CA THR A 93 -6.99 -7.17 -11.41
C THR A 93 -5.92 -7.09 -10.32
N LYS A 94 -5.11 -8.14 -10.13
CA LYS A 94 -3.98 -8.10 -9.20
C LYS A 94 -3.00 -6.99 -9.57
N THR A 95 -2.61 -6.89 -10.85
CA THR A 95 -1.69 -5.84 -11.32
C THR A 95 -2.31 -4.44 -11.19
N GLU A 96 -3.60 -4.28 -11.46
CA GLU A 96 -4.31 -3.02 -11.24
C GLU A 96 -4.27 -2.60 -9.77
N ILE A 97 -4.59 -3.52 -8.85
CA ILE A 97 -4.53 -3.26 -7.40
C ILE A 97 -3.09 -2.92 -6.96
N GLU A 98 -2.08 -3.65 -7.44
CA GLU A 98 -0.68 -3.37 -7.12
C GLU A 98 -0.24 -1.98 -7.62
N ASN A 99 -0.70 -1.56 -8.80
CA ASN A 99 -0.42 -0.22 -9.33
C ASN A 99 -1.15 0.87 -8.53
N ASP A 100 -2.41 0.66 -8.18
CA ASP A 100 -3.20 1.58 -7.34
C ASP A 100 -2.58 1.76 -5.96
N ILE A 101 -2.07 0.68 -5.36
CA ILE A 101 -1.34 0.73 -4.08
C ILE A 101 -0.09 1.59 -4.23
N LYS A 102 0.75 1.33 -5.25
CA LYS A 102 1.98 2.10 -5.48
C LYS A 102 1.70 3.59 -5.73
N GLU A 103 0.64 3.92 -6.47
CA GLU A 103 0.25 5.31 -6.69
C GLU A 103 -0.17 5.98 -5.37
N LYS A 104 -0.98 5.29 -4.55
CA LYS A 104 -1.41 5.79 -3.25
C LYS A 104 -0.24 5.96 -2.27
N GLU A 105 0.70 5.02 -2.24
CA GLU A 105 1.93 5.13 -1.44
C GLU A 105 2.77 6.34 -1.86
N ALA A 106 3.02 6.53 -3.16
CA ALA A 106 3.76 7.68 -3.66
C ALA A 106 3.05 9.02 -3.34
N LYS A 107 1.71 9.04 -3.42
CA LYS A 107 0.91 10.23 -3.09
C LYS A 107 0.94 10.51 -1.58
N TRP A 108 0.86 9.47 -0.76
CA TRP A 108 0.99 9.56 0.69
C TRP A 108 2.36 10.11 1.08
N ASP A 109 3.45 9.57 0.54
CA ASP A 109 4.82 10.05 0.80
C ASP A 109 5.00 11.51 0.42
N LYS A 110 4.45 11.92 -0.73
CA LYS A 110 4.49 13.33 -1.17
C LYS A 110 3.73 14.24 -0.21
N GLN A 111 2.55 13.82 0.24
CA GLN A 111 1.74 14.60 1.19
C GLN A 111 2.40 14.67 2.57
N HIS A 112 2.95 13.56 3.05
CA HIS A 112 3.65 13.50 4.32
C HIS A 112 4.87 14.42 4.33
N LYS A 113 5.73 14.35 3.29
CA LYS A 113 6.87 15.28 3.13
C LYS A 113 6.44 16.74 3.11
N ARG A 114 5.32 17.06 2.44
CA ARG A 114 4.76 18.42 2.42
C ARG A 114 4.29 18.85 3.80
N LEU A 115 3.60 17.98 4.53
CA LEU A 115 3.10 18.26 5.88
C LEU A 115 4.26 18.50 6.85
N SER A 116 5.29 17.65 6.84
CA SER A 116 6.49 17.82 7.67
C SER A 116 7.18 19.15 7.39
N LYS A 117 7.27 19.57 6.12
CA LYS A 117 7.82 20.88 5.77
C LYS A 117 6.97 22.04 6.33
N LEU A 118 5.64 21.95 6.20
CA LEU A 118 4.74 22.98 6.73
C LEU A 118 4.78 23.05 8.25
N GLU A 119 4.91 21.91 8.93
CA GLU A 119 5.07 21.82 10.38
C GLU A 119 6.38 22.48 10.84
N LEU A 120 7.49 22.22 10.13
CA LEU A 120 8.77 22.90 10.35
C LEU A 120 8.66 24.42 10.18
N ASP A 121 8.07 24.87 9.07
CA ASP A 121 7.87 26.29 8.79
C ASP A 121 6.98 26.96 9.86
N LEU A 122 5.95 26.25 10.33
CA LEU A 122 5.05 26.73 11.37
C LEU A 122 5.77 26.87 12.72
N TYR A 123 6.49 25.84 13.17
CA TYR A 123 7.24 25.92 14.42
C TYR A 123 8.28 27.06 14.38
N PHE A 124 8.97 27.23 13.27
CA PHE A 124 9.92 28.32 13.11
C PHE A 124 9.25 29.71 13.15
N GLN A 125 8.10 29.89 12.50
CA GLN A 125 7.35 31.14 12.57
C GLN A 125 6.83 31.45 13.98
N ILE A 126 6.33 30.43 14.69
CA ILE A 126 5.90 30.57 16.08
C ILE A 126 7.08 30.94 16.97
N ALA A 127 8.25 30.31 16.78
CA ALA A 127 9.46 30.62 17.52
C ALA A 127 9.87 32.09 17.35
N ASN A 128 9.92 32.58 16.10
CA ASN A 128 10.25 33.99 15.83
C ASN A 128 9.22 34.95 16.45
N ASN A 129 7.92 34.65 16.34
CA ASN A 129 6.88 35.47 16.95
C ASN A 129 7.00 35.54 18.48
N TYR A 130 7.31 34.42 19.14
CA TYR A 130 7.59 34.44 20.57
C TYR A 130 8.88 35.19 20.90
N SER A 131 9.93 35.02 20.11
CA SER A 131 11.19 35.77 20.28
C SER A 131 10.96 37.29 20.19
N ASP A 132 10.18 37.74 19.20
CA ASP A 132 9.83 39.16 19.04
C ASP A 132 8.99 39.69 20.21
N LYS A 133 8.05 38.87 20.70
CA LYS A 133 7.23 39.22 21.88
C LYS A 133 8.04 39.25 23.17
N ALA A 134 8.98 38.32 23.34
CA ALA A 134 9.90 38.33 24.48
C ALA A 134 10.68 39.64 24.48
N LYS A 135 11.31 39.99 23.35
CA LYS A 135 12.06 41.24 23.21
C LYS A 135 11.24 42.49 23.57
N LYS A 136 9.95 42.55 23.20
CA LYS A 136 9.07 43.66 23.63
C LYS A 136 8.93 43.74 25.15
N HIS A 137 8.74 42.62 25.84
CA HIS A 137 8.67 42.62 27.30
C HIS A 137 10.00 42.94 27.96
N GLU A 138 11.11 42.63 27.31
CA GLU A 138 12.43 43.07 27.73
C GLU A 138 12.53 44.61 27.72
N GLU A 139 12.15 45.22 26.61
CA GLU A 139 12.14 46.69 26.42
C GLU A 139 11.20 47.39 27.42
N GLU A 140 10.12 46.70 27.83
CA GLU A 140 9.17 47.14 28.86
C GLU A 140 9.67 46.90 30.31
N ASN A 141 10.87 46.36 30.51
CA ASN A 141 11.42 45.92 31.80
C ASN A 141 10.56 44.88 32.53
N ASN A 142 9.78 44.09 31.80
CA ASN A 142 8.97 43.01 32.33
C ASN A 142 9.69 41.66 32.18
N LEU A 143 10.69 41.44 33.03
CA LEU A 143 11.51 40.22 33.01
C LEU A 143 10.72 38.92 33.25
N LYS A 144 9.65 38.97 34.06
CA LYS A 144 8.81 37.78 34.30
C LYS A 144 8.13 37.31 33.01
N SER A 145 7.49 38.23 32.28
CA SER A 145 6.87 37.90 30.99
C SER A 145 7.90 37.56 29.92
N TYR A 146 9.04 38.26 29.91
CA TYR A 146 10.17 37.95 29.03
C TYR A 146 10.57 36.47 29.13
N ILE A 147 10.89 35.98 30.33
CA ILE A 147 11.37 34.61 30.54
C ILE A 147 10.33 33.58 30.09
N SER A 148 9.06 33.78 30.48
CA SER A 148 7.97 32.87 30.13
C SER A 148 7.80 32.74 28.61
N ILE A 149 7.88 33.87 27.89
CA ILE A 149 7.74 33.87 26.43
C ILE A 149 9.03 33.39 25.74
N SER A 150 10.21 33.76 26.24
CA SER A 150 11.50 33.27 25.72
C SER A 150 11.56 31.75 25.76
N MET A 151 11.15 31.14 26.88
CA MET A 151 11.05 29.68 26.99
C MET A 151 10.13 29.04 25.93
N CYS A 152 9.05 29.73 25.53
CA CYS A 152 8.19 29.25 24.44
C CYS A 152 8.93 29.31 23.10
N ALA A 153 9.72 30.36 22.85
CA ALA A 153 10.54 30.48 21.64
C ALA A 153 11.59 29.37 21.57
N LEU A 154 12.34 29.15 22.67
CA LEU A 154 13.35 28.09 22.78
C LEU A 154 12.75 26.70 22.54
N GLU A 155 11.58 26.40 23.13
CA GLU A 155 10.86 25.14 22.88
C GLU A 155 10.57 24.95 21.39
N LYS A 156 10.11 25.98 20.70
CA LYS A 156 9.77 25.88 19.26
C LYS A 156 11.01 25.74 18.38
N TYR A 157 12.12 26.40 18.70
CA TYR A 157 13.39 26.14 18.03
C TYR A 157 13.85 24.68 18.24
N ALA A 158 13.74 24.16 19.46
CA ALA A 158 14.08 22.76 19.74
C ALA A 158 13.21 21.77 18.96
N GLN A 159 11.90 22.05 18.83
CA GLN A 159 11.00 21.23 18.00
C GLN A 159 11.41 21.21 16.52
N VAL A 160 11.81 22.36 15.96
CA VAL A 160 12.35 22.44 14.60
C VAL A 160 13.62 21.57 14.47
N ILE A 161 14.55 21.66 15.42
CA ILE A 161 15.81 20.89 15.40
C ILE A 161 15.56 19.38 15.45
N LYS A 162 14.54 18.95 16.20
CA LYS A 162 14.17 17.54 16.37
C LYS A 162 13.61 16.91 15.11
N VAL A 163 12.74 17.63 14.38
CA VAL A 163 12.01 17.08 13.22
C VAL A 163 12.62 17.48 11.87
N CYS A 164 13.69 18.30 11.86
CA CYS A 164 14.33 18.73 10.63
C CYS A 164 15.42 17.76 10.14
N ASP A 165 15.22 17.19 8.95
CA ASP A 165 16.21 16.35 8.28
C ASP A 165 17.30 17.17 7.57
N ASN A 166 17.04 18.45 7.27
CA ASN A 166 18.00 19.29 6.55
C ASN A 166 19.09 19.81 7.52
N ILE A 167 20.29 19.25 7.41
CA ILE A 167 21.44 19.56 8.28
C ILE A 167 21.78 21.05 8.32
N ILE A 168 21.78 21.74 7.16
CA ILE A 168 22.14 23.16 7.08
C ILE A 168 21.09 24.02 7.80
N TYR A 169 19.80 23.73 7.55
CA TYR A 169 18.72 24.45 8.21
C TYR A 169 18.68 24.17 9.71
N LYS A 170 18.85 22.90 10.11
CA LYS A 170 18.96 22.47 11.50
C LYS A 170 20.08 23.21 12.23
N GLN A 171 21.27 23.31 11.62
CA GLN A 171 22.39 24.05 12.21
C GLN A 171 22.09 25.54 12.38
N ARG A 172 21.43 26.16 11.39
CA ARG A 172 21.02 27.57 11.49
C ARG A 172 20.07 27.79 12.67
N VAL A 173 19.10 26.90 12.87
CA VAL A 173 18.14 27.01 13.97
C VAL A 173 18.80 26.69 15.32
N LEU A 174 19.72 25.72 15.37
CA LEU A 174 20.53 25.45 16.56
C LEU A 174 21.38 26.67 16.97
N ASN A 175 21.96 27.38 16.00
CA ASN A 175 22.70 28.61 16.30
C ASN A 175 21.79 29.69 16.91
N LEU A 176 20.54 29.82 16.43
CA LEU A 176 19.56 30.74 17.02
C LEU A 176 19.19 30.32 18.44
N LEU A 177 18.90 29.03 18.66
CA LEU A 177 18.61 28.49 19.99
C LEU A 177 19.76 28.78 20.97
N ASN A 178 21.00 28.45 20.59
CA ASN A 178 22.18 28.66 21.42
C ASN A 178 22.41 30.14 21.71
N SER A 179 22.23 31.01 20.71
CA SER A 179 22.36 32.47 20.90
C SER A 179 21.31 33.03 21.86
N SER A 180 20.07 32.53 21.80
CA SER A 180 19.02 32.92 22.74
C SER A 180 19.32 32.41 24.16
N VAL A 181 19.81 31.18 24.32
CA VAL A 181 20.24 30.66 25.63
C VAL A 181 21.38 31.50 26.21
N ASP A 182 22.38 31.87 25.40
CA ASP A 182 23.50 32.72 25.83
C ASP A 182 23.04 34.09 26.31
N TYR A 183 22.07 34.66 25.59
CA TYR A 183 21.47 35.94 25.93
C TYR A 183 20.68 35.86 27.25
N ASP A 184 19.76 34.90 27.36
CA ASP A 184 18.96 34.67 28.56
C ASP A 184 19.85 34.40 29.78
N TYR A 185 20.92 33.61 29.61
CA TYR A 185 21.88 33.35 30.67
C TYR A 185 22.60 34.64 31.11
N THR A 186 23.07 35.44 30.15
CA THR A 186 23.76 36.71 30.45
C THR A 186 22.86 37.68 31.20
N LEU A 187 21.57 37.73 30.84
CA LEU A 187 20.57 38.57 31.49
C LEU A 187 20.26 38.12 32.92
N LEU A 188 20.25 36.81 33.19
CA LEU A 188 19.69 36.24 34.42
C LEU A 188 20.72 35.74 35.43
N LYS A 189 21.96 35.45 35.00
CA LYS A 189 22.99 34.82 35.87
C LYS A 189 23.26 35.61 37.15
N ASP A 190 23.26 36.94 37.06
CA ASP A 190 23.59 37.85 38.17
C ASP A 190 22.32 38.37 38.90
N THR A 191 21.13 37.92 38.47
CA THR A 191 19.87 38.35 39.08
C THR A 191 19.57 37.54 40.35
N GLU A 192 19.30 38.19 41.48
CA GLU A 192 18.89 37.52 42.72
C GLU A 192 17.40 37.11 42.73
N ASN A 193 16.59 37.68 41.84
CA ASN A 193 15.15 37.44 41.77
C ASN A 193 14.83 36.00 41.32
N ILE A 194 13.87 35.39 42.02
CA ILE A 194 13.19 34.16 41.58
C ILE A 194 11.86 34.58 40.94
N PHE A 195 11.63 34.13 39.72
CA PHE A 195 10.44 34.44 38.94
C PHE A 195 9.36 33.39 39.19
N GLU A 196 8.33 33.78 39.92
CA GLU A 196 7.18 32.93 40.22
C GLU A 196 6.18 32.95 39.06
N ILE A 197 5.96 31.79 38.42
CA ILE A 197 5.06 31.63 37.26
C ILE A 197 3.89 30.73 37.68
N SER A 198 2.71 31.34 37.84
CA SER A 198 1.45 30.67 38.22
C SER A 198 0.66 30.13 37.03
N ASP A 199 0.84 30.74 35.85
CA ASP A 199 -0.05 30.52 34.71
C ASP A 199 0.40 29.35 33.83
N LEU A 200 1.42 28.60 34.26
CA LEU A 200 1.99 27.50 33.51
C LEU A 200 1.73 26.17 34.22
N ASP A 201 1.06 25.25 33.51
CA ASP A 201 0.96 23.87 33.95
C ASP A 201 2.37 23.26 34.07
N TYR A 202 2.68 22.71 35.24
CA TYR A 202 3.97 22.10 35.53
C TYR A 202 4.31 20.92 34.59
N SER A 203 3.30 20.21 34.08
CA SER A 203 3.50 19.16 33.07
C SER A 203 3.96 19.74 31.74
N VAL A 204 3.39 20.86 31.31
CA VAL A 204 3.79 21.60 30.11
C VAL A 204 5.19 22.16 30.29
N TYR A 205 5.50 22.73 31.45
CA TYR A 205 6.86 23.19 31.79
C TYR A 205 7.90 22.07 31.61
N LYS A 206 7.65 20.89 32.16
CA LYS A 206 8.54 19.73 32.03
C LYS A 206 8.78 19.32 30.59
N ILE A 207 7.72 19.28 29.77
CA ILE A 207 7.83 18.94 28.34
C ILE A 207 8.72 19.95 27.63
N ARG A 208 8.56 21.25 27.93
CA ARG A 208 9.42 22.31 27.36
C ARG A 208 10.87 22.15 27.73
N VAL A 209 11.15 21.98 29.03
CA VAL A 209 12.50 21.81 29.54
C VAL A 209 13.16 20.58 28.90
N ALA A 210 12.45 19.47 28.79
CA ALA A 210 12.95 18.26 28.15
C ALA A 210 13.29 18.49 26.67
N ALA A 211 12.39 19.13 25.91
CA ALA A 211 12.60 19.41 24.50
C ALA A 211 13.82 20.31 24.27
N ILE A 212 13.96 21.37 25.06
CA ILE A 212 15.12 22.28 24.97
C ILE A 212 16.41 21.53 25.36
N SER A 213 16.39 20.80 26.47
CA SER A 213 17.57 20.07 26.96
C SER A 213 18.09 19.02 25.98
N GLU A 214 17.19 18.34 25.26
CA GLU A 214 17.55 17.36 24.23
C GLU A 214 18.28 18.00 23.03
N ALA A 215 18.05 19.28 22.77
CA ALA A 215 18.64 20.01 21.65
C ALA A 215 19.98 20.70 21.98
N LEU A 216 20.31 20.87 23.26
CA LEU A 216 21.50 21.59 23.71
C LEU A 216 22.71 20.66 23.92
N ASP A 217 23.90 21.19 23.69
CA ASP A 217 25.14 20.54 24.13
C ASP A 217 25.35 20.70 25.65
N SER A 218 26.40 20.06 26.18
CA SER A 218 26.68 20.05 27.62
C SER A 218 26.93 21.44 28.21
N GLU A 219 27.56 22.35 27.45
CA GLU A 219 27.87 23.69 27.94
C GLU A 219 26.61 24.54 28.01
N ARG A 220 25.84 24.57 26.92
CA ARG A 220 24.58 25.31 26.84
C ARG A 220 23.52 24.74 27.79
N LEU A 221 23.54 23.43 28.04
CA LEU A 221 22.66 22.81 29.04
C LEU A 221 22.96 23.31 30.46
N GLN A 222 24.22 23.53 30.83
CA GLN A 222 24.57 24.10 32.13
C GLN A 222 24.08 25.56 32.27
N MET A 223 24.24 26.35 31.21
CA MET A 223 23.69 27.72 31.16
C MET A 223 22.17 27.70 31.29
N PHE A 224 21.51 26.80 30.56
CA PHE A 224 20.07 26.62 30.63
C PHE A 224 19.60 26.21 32.02
N ASN A 225 20.29 25.28 32.69
CA ASN A 225 19.96 24.92 34.08
C ASN A 225 20.09 26.10 35.05
N THR A 226 21.03 27.02 34.79
CA THR A 226 21.15 28.26 35.59
C THR A 226 19.94 29.16 35.37
N ILE A 227 19.44 29.30 34.12
CA ILE A 227 18.19 30.01 33.82
C ILE A 227 17.02 29.36 34.57
N LEU A 228 16.89 28.03 34.50
CA LEU A 228 15.81 27.29 35.16
C LEU A 228 15.83 27.47 36.68
N SER A 229 17.01 27.59 37.30
CA SER A 229 17.14 27.83 38.74
C SER A 229 16.49 29.15 39.22
N LYS A 230 16.27 30.09 38.29
CA LYS A 230 15.60 31.36 38.56
C LYS A 230 14.08 31.29 38.40
N ILE A 231 13.53 30.15 37.97
CA ILE A 231 12.11 29.98 37.68
C ILE A 231 11.48 29.10 38.75
N LYS A 232 10.41 29.59 39.37
CA LYS A 232 9.60 28.83 40.32
C LYS A 232 8.18 28.72 39.80
N ILE A 233 7.73 27.50 39.52
CA ILE A 233 6.34 27.22 39.14
C ILE A 233 5.50 27.11 40.43
N ILE A 234 4.36 27.80 40.50
CA ILE A 234 3.47 27.85 41.67
C ILE A 234 2.08 27.35 41.30
#